data_AF-A0A5C5UY47-F1
#
_entry.id   AF-A0A5C5UY47-F1
#
_cell.length_a   1.000
_cell.length_b   1.000
_cell.length_c   1.000
_cell.angle_alpha   90.00
_cell.angle_beta   90.00
_cell.angle_gamma   90.00
#
_symmetry.space_group_name_H-M   'P 1'
#
loop_
_entity.id
_entity.type
_entity.pdbx_description
1 polymer ?
#
loop_
_entity_poly.entity_id
_entity_poly.type
_entity_poly.pdbx_seq_one_letter_code
_entity_poly.pdbx_strand_id
1 'polypeptide(L)'
;MTPKLSEELTDALRANGPDGLEVVDPATNRIYMIVDGDTYRQAVEALRRQNDRNAITEGLAQMEAGEGKPAEQAFEEMRERLRFPQAQ
;
A
#
# COMPACT_ATOMS: atom_id res chain seq x y z
N MET A 1 16.18 -10.17 13.47
CA MET A 1 16.11 -11.65 13.44
C MET A 1 14.78 -12.04 12.83
N THR A 2 14.77 -12.95 11.85
CA THR A 2 13.51 -13.47 11.28
C THR A 2 13.17 -14.75 12.04
N PRO A 3 12.12 -14.77 12.89
CA PRO A 3 11.74 -15.98 13.60
C PRO A 3 11.33 -17.06 12.60
N LYS A 4 11.74 -18.30 12.88
CA LYS A 4 11.32 -19.45 12.09
C LYS A 4 9.96 -19.93 12.60
N LEU A 5 9.07 -20.29 11.68
CA LEU A 5 7.81 -20.95 12.03
C LEU A 5 8.09 -22.34 12.62
N SER A 6 7.18 -22.79 13.50
CA SER A 6 7.15 -24.19 13.90
C SER A 6 6.75 -25.09 12.72
N GLU A 7 7.02 -26.38 12.84
CA GLU A 7 6.63 -27.37 11.82
C GLU A 7 5.11 -27.40 11.64
N GLU A 8 4.35 -27.42 12.75
CA GLU A 8 2.89 -27.36 12.74
C GLU A 8 2.34 -26.15 11.97
N LEU A 9 2.90 -24.94 12.21
CA LEU A 9 2.48 -23.73 11.49
C LEU A 9 2.91 -23.75 10.03
N THR A 10 4.04 -24.38 9.72
CA THR A 10 4.52 -24.54 8.34
C THR A 10 3.59 -25.45 7.55
N ASP A 11 3.16 -26.57 8.14
CA ASP A 11 2.23 -27.51 7.52
C ASP A 11 0.84 -26.90 7.37
N ALA A 12 0.36 -26.19 8.40
CA ALA A 12 -0.91 -25.46 8.33
C ALA A 12 -0.89 -24.38 7.23
N LEU A 13 0.21 -23.65 7.08
CA LEU A 13 0.36 -22.65 6.03
C LEU A 13 0.35 -23.30 4.63
N ARG A 14 1.06 -24.42 4.45
CA ARG A 14 1.06 -25.18 3.19
C ARG A 14 -0.29 -25.77 2.84
N ALA A 15 -1.05 -26.23 3.84
CA ALA A 15 -2.39 -26.80 3.64
C ALA A 15 -3.43 -25.76 3.21
N ASN A 16 -3.30 -24.51 3.68
CA ASN A 16 -4.19 -23.40 3.28
C ASN A 16 -3.80 -22.77 1.92
N GLY A 17 -2.60 -23.04 1.41
CA GLY A 17 -2.19 -22.62 0.08
C GLY A 17 -2.08 -21.08 -0.07
N PRO A 18 -2.54 -20.49 -1.20
CA PRO A 18 -2.30 -19.08 -1.51
C PRO A 18 -3.09 -18.11 -0.63
N ASP A 19 -4.12 -18.57 0.07
CA ASP A 19 -5.02 -17.73 0.86
C ASP A 19 -4.41 -17.31 2.21
N GLY A 20 -3.33 -17.97 2.64
CA GLY A 20 -2.66 -17.71 3.91
C GLY A 20 -3.26 -18.48 5.09
N LEU A 21 -2.64 -18.33 6.26
CA LEU A 21 -3.05 -18.95 7.51
C LEU A 21 -3.50 -17.88 8.50
N GLU A 22 -4.76 -17.97 8.94
CA GLU A 22 -5.26 -17.17 10.05
C GLU A 22 -4.79 -17.74 11.39
N VAL A 23 -4.26 -16.88 12.25
CA VAL A 23 -3.78 -17.23 13.59
C VAL A 23 -4.38 -16.26 14.60
N VAL A 24 -4.97 -16.79 15.65
CA VAL A 24 -5.53 -15.98 16.75
C VAL A 24 -4.50 -15.87 17.86
N ASP A 25 -4.20 -14.64 18.28
CA ASP A 25 -3.46 -14.41 19.53
C ASP A 25 -4.42 -14.62 20.72
N PRO A 26 -4.21 -15.65 21.55
CA PRO A 26 -5.12 -15.97 22.64
C PRO A 26 -5.15 -14.90 23.75
N ALA A 27 -4.11 -14.07 23.87
CA ALA A 27 -4.05 -13.03 24.91
C ALA A 27 -4.86 -11.79 24.54
N THR A 28 -4.91 -11.45 23.25
CA THR A 28 -5.58 -10.23 22.75
C THR A 28 -6.82 -10.49 21.91
N ASN A 29 -7.08 -11.76 21.58
CA ASN A 29 -8.11 -12.21 20.64
C ASN A 29 -8.00 -11.51 19.26
N ARG A 30 -6.80 -11.05 18.90
CA ARG A 30 -6.51 -10.45 17.59
C ARG A 30 -6.23 -11.55 16.59
N ILE A 31 -6.77 -11.37 15.39
CA ILE A 31 -6.53 -12.27 14.26
C ILE A 31 -5.37 -11.70 13.44
N TYR A 32 -4.36 -12.53 13.21
CA TYR A 32 -3.24 -12.27 12.32
C TYR A 32 -3.35 -13.17 11.10
N MET A 33 -2.90 -12.68 9.95
CA MET A 33 -2.81 -13.46 8.72
C MET A 33 -1.34 -13.68 8.38
N ILE A 34 -0.94 -14.95 8.24
CA ILE A 34 0.39 -15.35 7.79
C ILE A 34 0.30 -15.72 6.31
N VAL A 35 1.08 -15.04 5.48
CA VAL A 35 1.17 -15.33 4.04
C VAL A 35 2.62 -15.51 3.64
N ASP A 36 2.84 -16.21 2.52
CA ASP A 36 4.16 -16.27 1.91
C ASP A 36 4.63 -14.86 1.50
N GLY A 37 5.94 -14.61 1.64
CA GLY A 37 6.54 -13.32 1.36
C GLY A 37 6.44 -12.90 -0.12
N ASP A 38 6.47 -13.85 -1.05
CA ASP A 38 6.29 -13.59 -2.48
C ASP A 38 4.84 -13.25 -2.79
N THR A 39 3.89 -13.99 -2.22
CA THR A 39 2.46 -13.69 -2.33
C THR A 39 2.14 -12.29 -1.81
N TYR A 40 2.69 -11.92 -0.64
CA TYR A 40 2.53 -10.56 -0.10
C TYR A 40 3.07 -9.49 -1.05
N ARG A 41 4.28 -9.67 -1.58
CA ARG A 41 4.90 -8.72 -2.51
C ARG A 41 4.06 -8.55 -3.77
N GLN A 42 3.59 -9.64 -4.36
CA GLN A 42 2.74 -9.61 -5.55
C GLN A 42 1.40 -8.90 -5.28
N ALA A 43 0.77 -9.14 -4.13
CA ALA A 43 -0.46 -8.48 -3.73
C ALA A 43 -0.27 -6.96 -3.56
N VAL A 44 0.80 -6.54 -2.89
CA VAL A 44 1.14 -5.12 -2.72
C VAL A 44 1.43 -4.45 -4.06
N GLU A 45 2.16 -5.11 -4.96
CA GLU A 45 2.42 -4.58 -6.30
C GLU A 45 1.16 -4.48 -7.16
N ALA A 46 0.25 -5.45 -7.06
CA ALA A 46 -1.05 -5.38 -7.72
C ALA A 46 -1.88 -4.19 -7.22
N LEU A 47 -1.94 -4.00 -5.89
CA LEU A 47 -2.64 -2.88 -5.28
C LEU A 47 -2.03 -1.52 -5.68
N ARG A 48 -0.70 -1.42 -5.72
CA ARG A 48 -0.01 -0.20 -6.21
C ARG A 48 -0.40 0.11 -7.64
N ARG A 49 -0.32 -0.88 -8.55
CA ARG A 49 -0.71 -0.69 -9.95
C ARG A 49 -2.17 -0.28 -10.10
N GLN A 50 -3.06 -0.78 -9.25
CA GLN A 50 -4.47 -0.37 -9.24
C GLN A 50 -4.61 1.08 -8.79
N ASN A 51 -3.95 1.47 -7.71
CA ASN A 51 -3.98 2.85 -7.22
C ASN A 51 -3.41 3.83 -8.24
N ASP A 52 -2.31 3.46 -8.91
CA ASP A 52 -1.70 4.28 -9.97
C ASP A 52 -2.67 4.51 -11.13
N ARG A 53 -3.37 3.45 -11.56
CA ARG A 53 -4.41 3.56 -12.59
C ARG A 53 -5.55 4.47 -12.16
N ASN A 54 -6.02 4.33 -10.92
CA ASN A 54 -7.10 5.16 -10.38
C ASN A 54 -6.67 6.64 -10.35
N ALA A 55 -5.45 6.94 -9.93
CA ALA A 55 -4.91 8.30 -9.89
C ALA A 55 -4.81 8.91 -11.29
N ILE A 56 -4.40 8.12 -12.30
CA ILE A 56 -4.38 8.58 -13.70
C ILE A 56 -5.80 8.87 -14.19
N THR A 57 -6.75 7.97 -13.94
CA THR A 57 -8.15 8.17 -14.33
C THR A 57 -8.74 9.42 -13.66
N GLU A 58 -8.47 9.63 -12.38
CA GLU A 58 -8.91 10.82 -11.65
C GLU A 58 -8.29 12.10 -12.24
N GLY A 59 -6.98 12.10 -12.51
CA GLY A 59 -6.31 13.24 -13.13
C GLY A 59 -6.84 13.58 -14.52
N LEU A 60 -7.20 12.57 -15.33
CA LEU A 60 -7.85 12.77 -16.62
C LEU A 60 -9.24 13.39 -16.46
N ALA A 61 -10.04 12.91 -15.51
CA ALA A 61 -11.36 13.47 -15.22
C ALA A 61 -11.28 14.93 -14.74
N GLN A 62 -10.32 15.25 -13.87
CA GLN A 62 -10.06 16.63 -13.43
C GLN A 62 -9.66 17.54 -14.60
N MET A 63 -8.82 17.04 -15.52
CA MET A 63 -8.43 17.78 -16.72
C MET A 63 -9.63 18.04 -17.65
N GLU A 64 -10.48 17.03 -17.88
CA GLU A 64 -11.70 17.17 -18.69
C GLU A 64 -12.71 18.13 -18.05
N ALA A 65 -12.80 18.15 -16.72
CA ALA A 65 -13.63 19.08 -15.95
C ALA A 65 -13.05 20.51 -15.88
N GLY A 66 -11.82 20.73 -16.37
CA GLY A 66 -11.15 22.03 -16.30
C GLY A 66 -10.62 22.38 -14.91
N GLU A 67 -10.48 21.41 -14.01
CA GLU A 67 -9.97 21.57 -12.65
C GLU A 67 -8.42 21.64 -12.59
N GLY A 68 -7.76 21.67 -13.75
CA GLY A 68 -6.32 21.87 -13.85
C GLY A 68 -5.92 23.28 -13.38
N LYS A 69 -4.84 23.37 -12.61
CA LYS A 69 -4.22 24.64 -12.23
C LYS A 69 -2.87 24.83 -12.94
N PRO A 70 -2.48 26.09 -13.25
CA PRO A 70 -1.15 26.38 -13.76
C PRO A 70 -0.05 25.85 -12.85
N ALA A 71 1.06 25.43 -13.47
CA ALA A 71 2.19 24.86 -12.73
C ALA A 71 2.73 25.84 -11.69
N GLU A 72 2.84 27.14 -12.03
CA GLU A 72 3.34 28.17 -11.12
C GLU A 72 2.51 28.24 -9.83
N GLN A 73 1.18 28.26 -9.95
CA GLN A 73 0.27 28.28 -8.79
C GLN A 73 0.41 27.02 -7.92
N ALA A 74 0.52 25.84 -8.56
CA ALA A 74 0.74 24.59 -7.83
C ALA A 74 2.06 24.58 -7.06
N PHE A 75 3.13 25.14 -7.63
CA PHE A 75 4.43 25.25 -6.97
C PHE A 75 4.43 26.25 -5.82
N GLU A 76 3.73 27.37 -5.95
CA GLU A 76 3.58 28.35 -4.87
C GLU A 76 2.87 27.73 -3.66
N GLU A 77 1.72 27.08 -3.87
CA GLU A 77 0.99 26.37 -2.80
C GLU A 77 1.85 25.30 -2.11
N MET A 78 2.63 24.54 -2.88
CA MET A 78 3.54 23.52 -2.31
C MET A 78 4.63 24.15 -1.44
N ARG A 79 5.21 25.28 -1.85
CA ARG A 79 6.22 25.99 -1.05
C ARG A 79 5.64 26.52 0.26
N GLU A 80 4.44 27.09 0.22
CA GLU A 80 3.73 27.57 1.42
C GLU A 80 3.45 26.42 2.40
N ARG A 81 2.97 25.29 1.88
CA ARG A 81 2.62 24.13 2.71
C ARG A 81 3.82 23.42 3.31
N LEU A 82 4.95 23.38 2.60
CA LEU A 82 6.16 22.67 3.01
C LEU A 82 7.21 23.57 3.68
N ARG A 83 6.95 24.88 3.82
CA ARG A 83 7.85 25.87 4.43
C ARG A 83 9.27 25.85 3.82
N PHE A 84 9.39 25.63 2.51
CA PHE A 84 10.69 25.71 1.86
C PHE A 84 11.21 27.15 1.88
N PRO A 85 12.49 27.40 2.20
CA PRO A 85 13.08 28.73 2.09
C PRO A 85 13.02 29.20 0.63
N GLN A 86 12.61 30.45 0.40
CA GLN A 86 12.71 31.04 -0.94
C GLN A 86 14.19 31.10 -1.34
N ALA A 87 14.53 30.55 -2.51
CA ALA A 87 15.83 30.79 -3.11
C ALA A 87 15.91 32.28 -3.44
N GLN A 88 16.84 32.97 -2.76
CA GLN A 88 17.20 34.37 -3.01
C GLN A 88 17.90 34.51 -4.37
#